data_AF-A0AAD9KUG8-F1
#
_entry.id   AF-A0AAD9KUG8-F1
#
_cell.length_a   1.000
_cell.length_b   1.000
_cell.length_c   1.000
_cell.angle_alpha   90.00
_cell.angle_beta   90.00
_cell.angle_gamma   90.00
#
_symmetry.space_group_name_H-M   'P 1'
#
loop_
_entity.id
_entity.type
_entity.pdbx_description
1 polymer ?
#
loop_
_entity_poly.entity_id
_entity_poly.type
_entity_poly.pdbx_seq_one_letter_code
_entity_poly.pdbx_strand_id
1 'polypeptide(L)'
;MIMVEHNQTALLAHPLVTSLLQFKWAKFGRHVYYTNLAIYCLYLTFLTVYIMYTTAPYMYTNVTDTGDFCKDVKRHEINEGAPVKQPLIAFVSKYIVMVLALVNLVREVLQLRAAKWSYFSLENAMELIANLGSILLVMDFSKCQEDTGIRTSWQWQLGAVAVFLAWMNLLLFIRKFPRFGIYIVMFTDILLTFLTFLPVFFLFVVAFSLAFFMLMQNMYAFRRPEFSLLKTSVMMIGEFDFDSIFYGMGTYDPSDSEEDVHKKTLYYSAISYTVFVVFLVIMAILVTNLLVGLAVDDIKAVQEQAVLKRLAMKVKLVLDVESIIPQYFRHGCVAKSETFKPNTNPQHHDMIKDFAEESDLSSGTIANALNPQKSEMQQLQDHIERLRSETNELKSMFKAFCDRPKLDGAIDQ
;
A
#
# COMPACT_ATOMS: atom_id res chain seq x y z
N MET A 1 -7.22 -24.14 9.01
CA MET A 1 -7.19 -22.92 9.85
C MET A 1 -7.00 -23.22 11.33
N ILE A 2 -7.45 -24.38 11.85
CA ILE A 2 -7.35 -24.76 13.27
C ILE A 2 -5.98 -24.45 13.94
N MET A 3 -4.84 -24.80 13.33
CA MET A 3 -3.51 -24.52 13.91
C MET A 3 -3.19 -23.01 14.02
N VAL A 4 -3.70 -22.20 13.08
CA VAL A 4 -3.57 -20.74 13.08
C VAL A 4 -4.52 -20.13 14.11
N GLU A 5 -5.75 -20.62 14.20
CA GLU A 5 -6.76 -20.17 15.18
C GLU A 5 -6.29 -20.39 16.63
N HIS A 6 -5.55 -21.47 16.89
CA HIS A 6 -5.02 -21.78 18.22
C HIS A 6 -3.61 -21.21 18.49
N ASN A 7 -3.11 -20.30 17.63
CA ASN A 7 -1.78 -19.67 17.73
C ASN A 7 -0.61 -20.65 17.96
N GLN A 8 -0.68 -21.86 17.38
CA GLN A 8 0.32 -22.91 17.59
C GLN A 8 1.54 -22.73 16.67
N THR A 9 2.38 -21.73 16.95
CA THR A 9 3.60 -21.39 16.19
C THR A 9 4.50 -22.59 15.94
N ALA A 10 4.73 -23.42 16.96
CA ALA A 10 5.63 -24.58 16.91
C ALA A 10 5.14 -25.66 15.93
N LEU A 11 3.82 -25.90 15.86
CA LEU A 11 3.22 -26.86 14.93
C LEU A 11 3.21 -26.33 13.49
N LEU A 12 2.94 -25.04 13.31
CA LEU A 12 2.99 -24.38 12.01
C LEU A 12 4.42 -24.36 11.43
N ALA A 13 5.42 -24.15 12.28
CA ALA A 13 6.84 -24.15 11.91
C ALA A 13 7.44 -25.57 11.74
N HIS A 14 6.65 -26.62 12.02
CA HIS A 14 7.13 -27.98 11.92
C HIS A 14 7.56 -28.30 10.47
N PRO A 15 8.72 -28.93 10.24
CA PRO A 15 9.27 -29.21 8.91
C PRO A 15 8.28 -29.88 7.95
N LEU A 16 7.41 -30.75 8.47
CA LEU A 16 6.38 -31.43 7.69
C LEU A 16 5.31 -30.47 7.14
N VAL A 17 4.86 -29.49 7.95
CA VAL A 17 3.84 -28.51 7.55
C VAL A 17 4.43 -27.53 6.53
N THR A 18 5.67 -27.08 6.77
CA THR A 18 6.38 -26.19 5.85
C THR A 18 6.62 -26.86 4.50
N SER A 19 7.08 -28.12 4.49
CA SER A 19 7.29 -28.87 3.24
C SER A 19 5.98 -29.14 2.50
N LEU A 20 4.89 -29.44 3.21
CA LEU A 20 3.57 -29.62 2.61
C LEU A 20 3.07 -28.33 1.92
N LEU A 21 3.25 -27.18 2.57
CA LEU A 21 2.87 -25.88 2.01
C LEU A 21 3.70 -25.54 0.77
N GLN A 22 5.02 -25.77 0.82
CA GLN A 22 5.92 -25.57 -0.32
C GLN A 22 5.52 -26.46 -1.50
N PHE A 23 5.24 -27.74 -1.26
CA PHE A 23 4.80 -28.67 -2.30
C PHE A 23 3.50 -28.18 -2.98
N LYS A 24 2.48 -27.84 -2.19
CA LYS A 24 1.21 -27.31 -2.71
C LYS A 24 1.41 -26.02 -3.50
N TRP A 25 2.23 -25.11 -2.97
CA TRP A 25 2.55 -23.85 -3.62
C TRP A 25 3.27 -24.06 -4.95
N ALA A 26 4.32 -24.89 -4.98
CA ALA A 26 5.11 -25.16 -6.18
C ALA A 26 4.28 -25.87 -7.26
N LYS A 27 3.41 -26.81 -6.87
CA LYS A 27 2.64 -27.64 -7.81
C LYS A 27 1.53 -26.88 -8.53
N PHE A 28 0.74 -26.08 -7.81
CA PHE A 28 -0.41 -25.37 -8.39
C PHE A 28 -0.55 -23.92 -7.91
N GLY A 29 -0.24 -23.65 -6.63
CA GLY A 29 -0.47 -22.36 -6.00
C GLY A 29 0.16 -21.20 -6.76
N ARG A 30 1.44 -21.37 -7.10
CA ARG A 30 2.27 -20.39 -7.79
C ARG A 30 1.71 -20.00 -9.16
N HIS A 31 1.35 -21.00 -9.98
CA HIS A 31 0.91 -20.76 -11.34
C HIS A 31 -0.45 -20.05 -11.38
N VAL A 32 -1.44 -20.53 -10.61
CA VAL A 32 -2.78 -19.92 -10.57
C VAL A 32 -2.73 -18.49 -10.02
N TYR A 33 -1.91 -18.26 -8.99
CA TYR A 33 -1.80 -16.94 -8.39
C TYR A 33 -1.11 -15.94 -9.32
N TYR A 34 0.04 -16.28 -9.90
CA TYR A 34 0.77 -15.37 -10.78
C TYR A 34 0.06 -15.10 -12.11
N THR A 35 -0.67 -16.07 -12.67
CA THR A 35 -1.49 -15.80 -13.86
C THR A 35 -2.62 -14.84 -13.54
N ASN A 36 -3.30 -15.00 -12.41
CA ASN A 36 -4.34 -14.08 -11.97
C ASN A 36 -3.79 -12.67 -11.72
N LEU A 37 -2.64 -12.56 -11.04
CA LEU A 37 -1.96 -11.29 -10.83
C LEU A 37 -1.54 -10.64 -12.16
N ALA A 38 -1.02 -11.42 -13.10
CA ALA A 38 -0.62 -10.92 -14.41
C ALA A 38 -1.81 -10.39 -15.21
N ILE A 39 -2.95 -11.09 -15.20
CA ILE A 39 -4.20 -10.62 -15.83
C ILE A 39 -4.66 -9.31 -15.18
N TYR A 40 -4.59 -9.21 -13.86
CA TYR A 40 -4.96 -8.01 -13.13
C TYR A 40 -4.03 -6.82 -13.46
N CYS A 41 -2.71 -7.04 -13.47
CA CYS A 41 -1.74 -6.03 -13.87
C CYS A 41 -1.94 -5.59 -15.33
N LEU A 42 -2.26 -6.51 -16.24
CA LEU A 42 -2.58 -6.19 -17.63
C LEU A 42 -3.84 -5.31 -17.72
N TYR A 43 -4.88 -5.64 -16.97
CA TYR A 43 -6.08 -4.82 -16.88
C TYR A 43 -5.75 -3.40 -16.38
N LEU A 44 -4.95 -3.30 -15.31
CA LEU A 44 -4.58 -2.03 -14.71
C LEU A 44 -3.72 -1.16 -15.65
N THR A 45 -2.76 -1.76 -16.35
CA THR A 45 -1.92 -1.01 -17.30
C THR A 45 -2.76 -0.46 -18.44
N PHE A 46 -3.62 -1.26 -19.06
CA PHE A 46 -4.50 -0.75 -20.12
C PHE A 46 -5.51 0.29 -19.64
N LEU A 47 -6.02 0.16 -18.41
CA LEU A 47 -6.89 1.17 -17.80
C LEU A 47 -6.16 2.51 -17.62
N THR A 48 -4.91 2.47 -17.16
CA THR A 48 -4.10 3.68 -16.99
C THR A 48 -3.69 4.31 -18.32
N VAL A 49 -3.28 3.50 -19.31
CA VAL A 49 -3.01 3.96 -20.68
C VAL A 49 -4.24 4.62 -21.26
N TYR A 50 -5.42 4.01 -21.12
CA TYR A 50 -6.66 4.58 -21.61
C TYR A 50 -6.91 6.00 -21.06
N ILE A 51 -6.68 6.23 -19.76
CA ILE A 51 -6.90 7.54 -19.13
C ILE A 51 -5.84 8.55 -19.53
N MET A 52 -4.58 8.13 -19.68
CA MET A 52 -3.50 9.02 -20.12
C MET A 52 -3.74 9.55 -21.54
N TYR A 53 -4.38 8.77 -22.41
CA TYR A 53 -4.65 9.14 -23.81
C TYR A 53 -6.08 9.66 -24.05
N THR A 54 -6.93 9.71 -23.02
CA THR A 54 -8.28 10.28 -23.12
C THR A 54 -8.28 11.68 -22.51
N THR A 55 -8.79 12.67 -23.25
CA THR A 55 -8.89 14.04 -22.76
C THR A 55 -10.08 14.21 -21.81
N ALA A 56 -9.90 15.06 -20.79
CA ALA A 56 -10.93 15.32 -19.81
C ALA A 56 -12.09 16.15 -20.40
N PRO A 57 -13.36 15.87 -20.01
CA PRO A 57 -14.53 16.54 -20.58
C PRO A 57 -14.52 18.06 -20.44
N TYR A 58 -14.00 18.58 -19.33
CA TYR A 58 -14.01 20.00 -19.03
C TYR A 58 -13.13 20.84 -19.99
N MET A 59 -12.29 20.21 -20.80
CA MET A 59 -11.56 20.91 -21.87
C MET A 59 -12.49 21.34 -23.01
N TYR A 60 -13.65 20.71 -23.16
CA TYR A 60 -14.60 20.95 -24.26
C TYR A 60 -15.93 21.55 -23.78
N THR A 61 -16.23 21.48 -22.48
CA THR A 61 -17.45 22.05 -21.91
C THR A 61 -17.13 23.37 -21.19
N ASN A 62 -17.82 24.44 -21.57
CA ASN A 62 -17.76 25.69 -20.80
C ASN A 62 -18.59 25.56 -19.51
N VAL A 63 -18.09 26.12 -18.41
CA VAL A 63 -18.71 26.07 -17.07
C VAL A 63 -20.17 26.59 -17.05
N THR A 64 -20.55 27.38 -18.06
CA THR A 64 -21.86 28.03 -18.18
C THR A 64 -22.88 27.31 -19.06
N ASP A 65 -22.47 26.31 -19.85
CA ASP A 65 -23.39 25.65 -20.80
C ASP A 65 -24.05 24.43 -20.11
N THR A 66 -25.34 24.55 -19.77
CA THR A 66 -26.22 23.42 -19.42
C THR A 66 -26.65 22.64 -20.67
N GLY A 67 -25.85 22.71 -21.72
CA GLY A 67 -26.13 22.18 -23.05
C GLY A 67 -25.97 20.67 -23.14
N ASP A 68 -26.39 20.13 -24.27
CA ASP A 68 -26.08 18.77 -24.66
C ASP A 68 -24.57 18.68 -24.94
N PHE A 69 -23.85 17.87 -24.17
CA PHE A 69 -22.40 17.65 -24.26
C PHE A 69 -21.89 17.49 -25.70
N CYS A 70 -22.66 16.83 -26.56
CA CYS A 70 -22.26 16.62 -27.94
C CYS A 70 -22.21 17.92 -28.77
N LYS A 71 -23.03 18.90 -28.44
CA LYS A 71 -23.05 20.21 -29.12
C LYS A 71 -21.82 21.02 -28.75
N ASP A 72 -21.35 20.92 -27.52
CA ASP A 72 -20.17 21.65 -27.05
C ASP A 72 -18.90 21.13 -27.71
N VAL A 73 -18.76 19.80 -27.80
CA VAL A 73 -17.65 19.17 -28.53
C VAL A 73 -17.65 19.58 -30.00
N LYS A 74 -18.80 19.55 -30.68
CA LYS A 74 -18.92 20.01 -32.08
C LYS A 74 -18.62 21.49 -32.27
N ARG A 75 -18.98 22.33 -31.29
CA ARG A 75 -18.65 23.77 -31.32
C ARG A 75 -17.13 23.96 -31.25
N HIS A 76 -16.46 23.17 -30.41
CA HIS A 76 -15.01 23.17 -30.32
C HIS A 76 -14.33 22.74 -31.63
N GLU A 77 -14.84 21.68 -32.28
CA GLU A 77 -14.35 21.23 -33.59
C GLU A 77 -14.44 22.32 -34.66
N ILE A 78 -15.53 23.09 -34.67
CA ILE A 78 -15.72 24.21 -35.61
C ILE A 78 -14.73 25.34 -35.32
N ASN A 79 -14.48 25.66 -34.05
CA ASN A 79 -13.59 26.76 -33.66
C ASN A 79 -12.12 26.45 -33.95
N GLU A 80 -11.68 25.21 -33.73
CA GLU A 80 -10.28 24.80 -33.96
C GLU A 80 -10.03 24.27 -35.38
N GLY A 81 -11.08 23.97 -36.15
CA GLY A 81 -10.96 23.48 -37.53
C GLY A 81 -10.38 22.06 -37.65
N ALA A 82 -10.31 21.31 -36.55
CA ALA A 82 -9.81 19.93 -36.51
C ALA A 82 -10.85 19.00 -35.87
N PRO A 83 -11.15 17.83 -36.47
CA PRO A 83 -12.09 16.88 -35.89
C PRO A 83 -11.49 16.25 -34.63
N VAL A 84 -12.26 16.22 -33.54
CA VAL A 84 -11.85 15.59 -32.29
C VAL A 84 -12.03 14.10 -32.45
N LYS A 85 -10.93 13.39 -32.71
CA LYS A 85 -10.92 11.94 -32.86
C LYS A 85 -10.11 11.31 -31.74
N GLN A 86 -10.62 10.19 -31.24
CA GLN A 86 -9.89 9.37 -30.28
C GLN A 86 -8.58 8.84 -30.88
N PRO A 87 -7.46 8.93 -30.16
CA PRO A 87 -6.22 8.31 -30.60
C PRO A 87 -6.38 6.79 -30.64
N LEU A 88 -5.69 6.14 -31.59
CA LEU A 88 -5.79 4.68 -31.80
C LEU A 88 -5.44 3.89 -30.53
N ILE A 89 -4.51 4.39 -29.72
CA ILE A 89 -4.12 3.79 -28.44
C ILE A 89 -5.29 3.78 -27.45
N ALA A 90 -6.05 4.88 -27.34
CA ALA A 90 -7.23 4.95 -26.49
C ALA A 90 -8.35 4.03 -26.99
N PHE A 91 -8.55 3.96 -28.31
CA PHE A 91 -9.52 3.07 -28.92
C PHE A 91 -9.22 1.59 -28.62
N VAL A 92 -7.98 1.15 -28.86
CA VAL A 92 -7.56 -0.24 -28.61
C VAL A 92 -7.61 -0.59 -27.11
N SER A 93 -7.09 0.28 -26.26
CA SER A 93 -7.10 0.07 -24.80
C SER A 93 -8.52 -0.02 -24.25
N LYS A 94 -9.48 0.75 -24.77
CA LYS A 94 -10.90 0.64 -24.43
C LYS A 94 -11.44 -0.78 -24.58
N TYR A 95 -11.27 -1.41 -25.74
CA TYR A 95 -11.80 -2.77 -25.95
C TYR A 95 -11.07 -3.80 -25.09
N ILE A 96 -9.77 -3.65 -24.90
CA ILE A 96 -8.99 -4.55 -24.03
C ILE A 96 -9.47 -4.44 -22.58
N VAL A 97 -9.63 -3.22 -22.05
CA VAL A 97 -10.15 -2.99 -20.69
C VAL A 97 -11.55 -3.57 -20.54
N MET A 98 -12.42 -3.36 -21.53
CA MET A 98 -13.79 -3.88 -21.51
C MET A 98 -13.83 -5.41 -21.42
N VAL A 99 -13.02 -6.11 -22.23
CA VAL A 99 -12.93 -7.57 -22.21
C VAL A 99 -12.36 -8.07 -20.89
N LEU A 100 -11.25 -7.50 -20.42
CA LEU A 100 -10.60 -7.93 -19.17
C LEU A 100 -11.48 -7.66 -17.94
N ALA A 101 -12.14 -6.49 -17.88
CA ALA A 101 -13.07 -6.15 -16.80
C ALA A 101 -14.28 -7.10 -16.80
N LEU A 102 -14.80 -7.48 -17.97
CA LEU A 102 -15.90 -8.45 -18.07
C LEU A 102 -15.46 -9.83 -17.57
N VAL A 103 -14.26 -10.31 -17.93
CA VAL A 103 -13.71 -11.58 -17.43
C VAL A 103 -13.56 -11.54 -15.91
N ASN A 104 -13.02 -10.46 -15.35
CA ASN A 104 -12.89 -10.28 -13.91
C ASN A 104 -14.26 -10.25 -13.22
N LEU A 105 -15.26 -9.57 -13.82
CA LEU A 105 -16.61 -9.51 -13.28
C LEU A 105 -17.32 -10.87 -13.30
N VAL A 106 -17.13 -11.68 -14.35
CA VAL A 106 -17.63 -13.07 -14.39
C VAL A 106 -16.98 -13.90 -13.28
N ARG A 107 -15.65 -13.80 -13.10
CA ARG A 107 -14.94 -14.46 -12.01
C ARG A 107 -15.51 -14.05 -10.65
N GLU A 108 -15.87 -12.78 -10.49
CA GLU A 108 -16.40 -12.24 -9.25
C GLU A 108 -17.83 -12.70 -8.96
N VAL A 109 -18.67 -12.79 -9.98
CA VAL A 109 -20.02 -13.37 -9.87
C VAL A 109 -19.97 -14.85 -9.51
N LEU A 110 -19.00 -15.61 -10.02
CA LEU A 110 -18.78 -17.00 -9.62
C LEU A 110 -18.38 -17.12 -8.15
N GLN A 111 -17.50 -16.25 -7.66
CA GLN A 111 -17.12 -16.19 -6.24
C GLN A 111 -18.31 -15.81 -5.35
N LEU A 112 -19.12 -14.83 -5.76
CA LEU A 112 -20.32 -14.40 -5.04
C LEU A 112 -21.35 -15.54 -4.92
N ARG A 113 -21.56 -16.33 -5.98
CA ARG A 113 -22.45 -17.50 -5.94
C ARG A 113 -21.96 -18.58 -4.98
N ALA A 114 -20.65 -18.80 -4.90
CA ALA A 114 -20.06 -19.81 -4.02
C ALA A 114 -20.10 -19.39 -2.54
N ALA A 115 -19.78 -18.13 -2.24
CA ALA A 115 -19.62 -17.62 -0.86
C ALA A 115 -20.86 -16.94 -0.25
N LYS A 116 -21.88 -16.61 -1.07
CA LYS A 116 -23.16 -16.00 -0.65
C LYS A 116 -22.97 -14.75 0.23
N TRP A 117 -23.43 -14.78 1.49
CA TRP A 117 -23.37 -13.63 2.41
C TRP A 117 -21.99 -13.43 3.04
N SER A 118 -21.15 -14.46 3.09
CA SER A 118 -19.77 -14.35 3.56
C SER A 118 -18.87 -13.59 2.57
N TYR A 119 -19.41 -13.18 1.43
CA TYR A 119 -18.68 -12.56 0.33
C TYR A 119 -18.50 -11.03 0.46
N PHE A 120 -19.35 -10.32 1.21
CA PHE A 120 -19.28 -8.85 1.37
C PHE A 120 -18.10 -8.39 2.27
N SER A 121 -16.89 -8.79 1.91
CA SER A 121 -15.64 -8.25 2.42
C SER A 121 -15.32 -6.93 1.70
N LEU A 122 -14.63 -6.00 2.39
CA LEU A 122 -14.17 -4.74 1.81
C LEU A 122 -13.30 -4.98 0.57
N GLU A 123 -12.48 -6.03 0.57
CA GLU A 123 -11.60 -6.38 -0.57
C GLU A 123 -12.42 -6.69 -1.82
N ASN A 124 -13.44 -7.54 -1.69
CA ASN A 124 -14.31 -7.95 -2.79
C ASN A 124 -15.21 -6.79 -3.27
N ALA A 125 -15.68 -5.96 -2.33
CA ALA A 125 -16.47 -4.78 -2.67
C ALA A 125 -15.65 -3.76 -3.47
N MET A 126 -14.40 -3.52 -3.09
CA MET A 126 -13.50 -2.64 -3.84
C MET A 126 -13.19 -3.22 -5.23
N GLU A 127 -12.97 -4.53 -5.36
CA GLU A 127 -12.74 -5.18 -6.67
C GLU A 127 -13.99 -5.04 -7.56
N LEU A 128 -15.18 -5.28 -7.02
CA LEU A 128 -16.44 -5.13 -7.74
C LEU A 128 -16.70 -3.69 -8.20
N ILE A 129 -16.54 -2.71 -7.31
CA ILE A 129 -16.77 -1.29 -7.62
C ILE A 129 -15.75 -0.81 -8.66
N ALA A 130 -14.47 -1.21 -8.54
CA ALA A 130 -13.46 -0.85 -9.52
C ALA A 130 -13.75 -1.44 -10.91
N ASN A 131 -14.11 -2.73 -10.98
CA ASN A 131 -14.42 -3.39 -12.26
C ASN A 131 -15.69 -2.82 -12.92
N LEU A 132 -16.76 -2.60 -12.15
CA LEU A 132 -17.98 -1.96 -12.64
C LEU A 132 -17.72 -0.52 -13.09
N GLY A 133 -16.98 0.26 -12.30
CA GLY A 133 -16.63 1.64 -12.61
C GLY A 133 -15.81 1.76 -13.89
N SER A 134 -14.85 0.86 -14.11
CA SER A 134 -14.07 0.81 -15.35
C SER A 134 -14.90 0.46 -16.58
N ILE A 135 -15.89 -0.44 -16.46
CA ILE A 135 -16.82 -0.74 -17.56
C ILE A 135 -17.63 0.50 -17.90
N LEU A 136 -18.20 1.18 -16.89
CA LEU A 136 -19.03 2.37 -17.08
C LEU A 136 -18.23 3.56 -17.65
N LEU A 137 -16.94 3.68 -17.30
CA LEU A 137 -16.03 4.69 -17.85
C LEU A 137 -15.78 4.49 -19.36
N VAL A 138 -15.63 3.24 -19.79
CA VAL A 138 -15.19 2.89 -21.15
C VAL A 138 -16.38 2.69 -22.12
N MET A 139 -17.57 2.40 -21.58
CA MET A 139 -18.80 2.22 -22.34
C MET A 139 -19.29 3.53 -22.98
N ASP A 140 -19.74 3.45 -24.23
CA ASP A 140 -20.36 4.57 -24.93
C ASP A 140 -21.87 4.55 -24.71
N PHE A 141 -22.42 5.68 -24.27
CA PHE A 141 -23.87 5.85 -24.09
C PHE A 141 -24.50 6.63 -25.25
N SER A 142 -23.71 7.34 -26.07
CA SER A 142 -24.20 8.07 -27.23
C SER A 142 -23.27 7.94 -28.43
N LYS A 143 -23.83 8.09 -29.64
CA LYS A 143 -23.08 8.10 -30.91
C LYS A 143 -21.95 9.13 -30.92
N CYS A 144 -22.16 10.25 -30.22
CA CYS A 144 -21.15 11.29 -30.10
C CYS A 144 -19.88 10.81 -29.38
N GLN A 145 -20.04 9.96 -28.36
CA GLN A 145 -18.92 9.37 -27.63
C GLN A 145 -18.21 8.31 -28.46
N GLU A 146 -18.96 7.60 -29.29
CA GLU A 146 -18.39 6.63 -30.23
C GLU A 146 -17.49 7.33 -31.27
N ASP A 147 -17.93 8.46 -31.82
CA ASP A 147 -17.21 9.23 -32.83
C ASP A 147 -16.00 9.98 -32.26
N THR A 148 -16.18 10.66 -31.12
CA THR A 148 -15.17 11.58 -30.55
C THR A 148 -14.28 10.93 -29.49
N GLY A 149 -14.77 9.88 -28.82
CA GLY A 149 -14.10 9.22 -27.69
C GLY A 149 -14.15 9.98 -26.36
N ILE A 150 -14.80 11.13 -26.29
CA ILE A 150 -14.83 11.95 -25.07
C ILE A 150 -15.94 11.48 -24.11
N ARG A 151 -15.61 11.42 -22.83
CA ARG A 151 -16.51 10.94 -21.76
C ARG A 151 -17.30 12.07 -21.14
N THR A 152 -18.48 11.75 -20.60
CA THR A 152 -19.29 12.73 -19.86
C THR A 152 -18.67 13.03 -18.50
N SER A 153 -19.07 14.15 -17.88
CA SER A 153 -18.55 14.56 -16.56
C SER A 153 -18.76 13.50 -15.47
N TRP A 154 -19.92 12.82 -15.47
CA TRP A 154 -20.21 11.77 -14.49
C TRP A 154 -19.35 10.51 -14.72
N GLN A 155 -19.11 10.13 -15.98
CA GLN A 155 -18.23 9.00 -16.31
C GLN A 155 -16.80 9.29 -15.88
N TRP A 156 -16.34 10.51 -16.08
CA TRP A 156 -14.99 10.93 -15.69
C TRP A 156 -14.79 10.90 -14.18
N GLN A 157 -15.76 11.42 -13.42
CA GLN A 157 -15.75 11.38 -11.95
C GLN A 157 -15.76 9.93 -11.42
N LEU A 158 -16.64 9.07 -11.98
CA LEU A 158 -16.70 7.66 -11.62
C LEU A 158 -15.40 6.93 -11.98
N GLY A 159 -14.84 7.23 -13.16
CA GLY A 159 -13.57 6.68 -13.63
C GLY A 159 -12.41 7.01 -12.71
N ALA A 160 -12.32 8.24 -12.21
CA ALA A 160 -11.30 8.64 -11.25
C ALA A 160 -11.36 7.79 -9.97
N VAL A 161 -12.56 7.55 -9.44
CA VAL A 161 -12.76 6.67 -8.28
C VAL A 161 -12.41 5.21 -8.61
N ALA A 162 -12.84 4.71 -9.77
CA ALA A 162 -12.59 3.34 -10.20
C ALA A 162 -11.08 3.04 -10.33
N VAL A 163 -10.31 3.99 -10.85
CA VAL A 163 -8.86 3.86 -11.07
C VAL A 163 -8.11 3.93 -9.76
N PHE A 164 -8.49 4.86 -8.89
CA PHE A 164 -7.97 4.92 -7.53
C PHE A 164 -8.20 3.58 -6.80
N LEU A 165 -9.44 3.06 -6.83
CA LEU A 165 -9.76 1.77 -6.22
C LEU A 165 -9.02 0.60 -6.88
N ALA A 166 -8.82 0.62 -8.20
CA ALA A 166 -8.05 -0.41 -8.91
C ALA A 166 -6.57 -0.44 -8.46
N TRP A 167 -5.93 0.73 -8.29
CA TRP A 167 -4.59 0.79 -7.73
C TRP A 167 -4.54 0.37 -6.25
N MET A 168 -5.55 0.74 -5.45
CA MET A 168 -5.66 0.28 -4.05
C MET A 168 -5.86 -1.25 -3.96
N ASN A 169 -6.63 -1.83 -4.87
CA ASN A 169 -6.80 -3.29 -4.96
C ASN A 169 -5.50 -4.01 -5.33
N LEU A 170 -4.63 -3.40 -6.14
CA LEU A 170 -3.29 -3.96 -6.41
C LEU A 170 -2.49 -4.15 -5.10
N LEU A 171 -2.57 -3.19 -4.16
CA LEU A 171 -1.91 -3.33 -2.86
C LEU A 171 -2.45 -4.54 -2.09
N LEU A 172 -3.75 -4.83 -2.20
CA LEU A 172 -4.34 -6.02 -1.59
C LEU A 172 -3.90 -7.33 -2.25
N PHE A 173 -3.65 -7.33 -3.56
CA PHE A 173 -2.95 -8.47 -4.19
C PHE A 173 -1.54 -8.63 -3.61
N ILE A 174 -0.78 -7.53 -3.50
CA ILE A 174 0.57 -7.56 -2.95
C ILE A 174 0.58 -8.06 -1.48
N ARG A 175 -0.50 -7.84 -0.73
CA ARG A 175 -0.67 -8.35 0.66
C ARG A 175 -0.45 -9.85 0.78
N LYS A 176 -0.78 -10.62 -0.25
CA LYS A 176 -0.64 -12.09 -0.23
C LYS A 176 0.81 -12.55 -0.41
N PHE A 177 1.72 -11.66 -0.83
CA PHE A 177 3.13 -12.00 -0.95
C PHE A 177 3.81 -12.08 0.42
N PRO A 178 4.56 -13.16 0.73
CA PRO A 178 5.25 -13.29 2.01
C PRO A 178 6.27 -12.18 2.33
N ARG A 179 6.91 -11.59 1.31
CA ARG A 179 7.94 -10.55 1.47
C ARG A 179 7.34 -9.16 1.72
N PHE A 180 6.40 -8.75 0.87
CA PHE A 180 5.79 -7.41 0.94
C PHE A 180 4.52 -7.38 1.78
N GLY A 181 3.85 -8.52 1.94
CA GLY A 181 2.55 -8.63 2.57
C GLY A 181 2.54 -8.28 4.05
N ILE A 182 3.63 -8.53 4.79
CA ILE A 182 3.76 -8.14 6.20
C ILE A 182 3.64 -6.62 6.33
N TYR A 183 4.28 -5.84 5.45
CA TYR A 183 4.20 -4.38 5.48
C TYR A 183 2.79 -3.87 5.19
N ILE A 184 2.09 -4.50 4.25
CA ILE A 184 0.72 -4.11 3.92
C ILE A 184 -0.25 -4.50 5.05
N VAL A 185 -0.05 -5.65 5.69
CA VAL A 185 -0.82 -6.03 6.89
C VAL A 185 -0.56 -5.06 8.04
N MET A 186 0.70 -4.70 8.30
CA MET A 186 1.05 -3.67 9.30
C MET A 186 0.37 -2.35 8.99
N PHE A 187 0.44 -1.88 7.74
CA PHE A 187 -0.21 -0.64 7.32
C PHE A 187 -1.73 -0.67 7.53
N THR A 188 -2.41 -1.74 7.14
CA THR A 188 -3.86 -1.87 7.34
C THR A 188 -4.22 -1.94 8.82
N ASP A 189 -3.45 -2.63 9.64
CA ASP A 189 -3.66 -2.70 11.09
C ASP A 189 -3.51 -1.29 11.71
N ILE A 190 -2.43 -0.57 11.38
CA ILE A 190 -2.19 0.82 11.83
C ILE A 190 -3.31 1.76 11.35
N LEU A 191 -3.76 1.62 10.10
CA LEU A 191 -4.86 2.41 9.55
C LEU A 191 -6.16 2.19 10.34
N LEU A 192 -6.47 0.93 10.71
CA LEU A 192 -7.65 0.61 11.50
C LEU A 192 -7.54 1.15 12.93
N THR A 193 -6.37 1.05 13.56
CA THR A 193 -6.13 1.67 14.87
C THR A 193 -6.33 3.18 14.77
N PHE A 194 -5.71 3.83 13.78
CA PHE A 194 -5.86 5.26 13.52
C PHE A 194 -7.33 5.67 13.36
N LEU A 195 -8.09 4.95 12.52
CA LEU A 195 -9.51 5.21 12.30
C LEU A 195 -10.35 5.03 13.58
N THR A 196 -9.94 4.14 14.48
CA THR A 196 -10.61 3.93 15.77
C THR A 196 -10.43 5.13 16.71
N PHE A 197 -9.26 5.78 16.67
CA PHE A 197 -8.98 6.98 17.48
C PHE A 197 -9.39 8.30 16.81
N LEU A 198 -9.62 8.30 15.48
CA LEU A 198 -10.01 9.47 14.69
C LEU A 198 -11.19 10.28 15.25
N PRO A 199 -12.27 9.68 15.81
CA PRO A 199 -13.39 10.45 16.35
C PRO A 199 -12.99 11.43 17.46
N VAL A 200 -11.97 11.12 18.27
CA VAL A 200 -11.48 12.01 19.33
C VAL A 200 -10.82 13.24 18.72
N PHE A 201 -9.98 13.05 17.71
CA PHE A 201 -9.30 14.15 17.01
C PHE A 201 -10.28 14.98 16.19
N PHE A 202 -11.30 14.34 15.62
CA PHE A 202 -12.32 15.01 14.82
C PHE A 202 -13.07 16.10 15.61
N LEU A 203 -13.29 15.92 16.92
CA LEU A 203 -13.89 16.95 17.78
C LEU A 203 -13.04 18.22 17.83
N PHE A 204 -11.72 18.08 17.99
CA PHE A 204 -10.80 19.22 17.97
C PHE A 204 -10.77 19.88 16.58
N VAL A 205 -10.73 19.08 15.50
CA VAL A 205 -10.72 19.61 14.12
C VAL A 205 -11.95 20.46 13.85
N VAL A 206 -13.14 20.00 14.25
CA VAL A 206 -14.39 20.75 14.08
C VAL A 206 -14.38 22.03 14.92
N ALA A 207 -13.93 21.98 16.17
CA ALA A 207 -13.88 23.16 17.04
C ALA A 207 -12.97 24.27 16.48
N PHE A 208 -11.74 23.92 16.08
CA PHE A 208 -10.82 24.87 15.47
C PHE A 208 -11.26 25.33 14.08
N SER A 209 -11.84 24.43 13.26
CA SER A 209 -12.38 24.77 11.95
C SER A 209 -13.50 25.81 12.04
N LEU A 210 -14.41 25.68 13.00
CA LEU A 210 -15.47 26.66 13.21
C LEU A 210 -14.92 28.00 13.73
N ALA A 211 -13.90 27.97 14.60
CA ALA A 211 -13.23 29.18 15.06
C ALA A 211 -12.54 29.93 13.89
N PHE A 212 -11.78 29.21 13.05
CA PHE A 212 -11.13 29.80 11.87
C PHE A 212 -12.14 30.27 10.82
N PHE A 213 -13.22 29.53 10.62
CA PHE A 213 -14.34 29.95 9.76
C PHE A 213 -14.89 31.32 10.19
N MET A 214 -15.11 31.53 11.50
CA MET A 214 -15.61 32.82 11.98
C MET A 214 -14.57 33.95 11.91
N LEU A 215 -13.29 33.65 12.18
CA LEU A 215 -12.23 34.66 12.24
C LEU A 215 -11.73 35.11 10.86
N MET A 216 -11.80 34.24 9.85
CA MET A 216 -11.16 34.41 8.54
C MET A 216 -12.10 34.16 7.35
N GLN A 217 -13.42 34.36 7.53
CA GLN A 217 -14.45 34.08 6.52
C GLN A 217 -14.26 34.82 5.18
N ASN A 218 -13.52 35.93 5.19
CA ASN A 218 -13.19 36.71 4.00
C ASN A 218 -12.22 35.99 3.04
N MET A 219 -11.46 35.01 3.54
CA MET A 219 -10.49 34.23 2.76
C MET A 219 -11.15 33.03 2.08
N TYR A 220 -10.72 32.70 0.86
CA TYR A 220 -11.29 31.57 0.09
C TYR A 220 -11.23 30.24 0.85
N ALA A 221 -10.12 29.98 1.56
CA ALA A 221 -9.89 28.74 2.32
C ALA A 221 -10.86 28.54 3.50
N PHE A 222 -11.44 29.62 4.04
CA PHE A 222 -12.30 29.60 5.23
C PHE A 222 -13.71 30.15 4.97
N ARG A 223 -14.06 30.45 3.71
CA ARG A 223 -15.34 31.08 3.35
C ARG A 223 -16.56 30.19 3.63
N ARG A 224 -16.38 28.87 3.57
CA ARG A 224 -17.42 27.88 3.82
C ARG A 224 -16.96 26.87 4.86
N PRO A 225 -17.88 26.32 5.69
CA PRO A 225 -17.51 25.36 6.72
C PRO A 225 -16.84 24.11 6.15
N GLU A 226 -17.24 23.63 4.96
CA GLU A 226 -16.59 22.47 4.32
C GLU A 226 -15.12 22.73 3.96
N PHE A 227 -14.81 23.93 3.46
CA PHE A 227 -13.44 24.32 3.09
C PHE A 227 -12.61 24.63 4.33
N SER A 228 -13.21 25.25 5.35
CA SER A 228 -12.54 25.49 6.63
C SER A 228 -12.13 24.16 7.30
N LEU A 229 -13.01 23.15 7.27
CA LEU A 229 -12.73 21.84 7.82
C LEU A 229 -11.59 21.14 7.05
N LEU A 230 -11.60 21.23 5.72
CA LEU A 230 -10.53 20.68 4.89
C LEU A 230 -9.20 21.41 5.14
N LYS A 231 -9.19 22.76 5.16
CA LYS A 231 -7.98 23.55 5.43
C LYS A 231 -7.45 23.27 6.83
N THR A 232 -8.30 23.16 7.84
CA THR A 232 -7.91 22.82 9.22
C THR A 232 -7.33 21.40 9.31
N SER A 233 -7.89 20.44 8.56
CA SER A 233 -7.34 19.08 8.46
C SER A 233 -5.96 19.06 7.78
N VAL A 234 -5.76 19.87 6.74
CA VAL A 234 -4.45 20.03 6.08
C VAL A 234 -3.43 20.67 7.04
N MET A 235 -3.86 21.71 7.79
CA MET A 235 -3.03 22.33 8.82
C MET A 235 -2.64 21.36 9.93
N MET A 236 -3.51 20.41 10.29
CA MET A 236 -3.20 19.38 11.30
C MET A 236 -1.98 18.52 10.91
N ILE A 237 -1.78 18.27 9.61
CA ILE A 237 -0.64 17.48 9.10
C ILE A 237 0.67 18.26 9.19
N GLY A 238 0.61 19.59 9.30
CA GLY A 238 1.78 20.48 9.39
C GLY A 238 1.85 21.54 8.28
N GLU A 239 0.90 21.55 7.34
CA GLU A 239 0.86 22.54 6.26
C GLU A 239 0.10 23.81 6.71
N PHE A 240 0.81 24.73 7.37
CA PHE A 240 0.19 25.92 7.95
C PHE A 240 0.00 27.08 6.99
N ASP A 241 0.85 27.21 5.97
CA ASP A 241 0.81 28.32 5.00
C ASP A 241 0.67 29.69 5.69
N PHE A 242 1.53 29.94 6.69
CA PHE A 242 1.41 31.08 7.60
C PHE A 242 1.49 32.43 6.88
N ASP A 243 2.40 32.54 5.89
CA ASP A 243 2.63 33.79 5.17
C ASP A 243 1.41 34.22 4.37
N SER A 244 0.73 33.29 3.70
CA SER A 244 -0.45 33.60 2.88
C SER A 244 -1.66 34.02 3.73
N ILE A 245 -1.78 33.47 4.95
CA ILE A 245 -2.93 33.68 5.84
C ILE A 245 -2.72 34.90 6.73
N PHE A 246 -1.54 35.05 7.34
CA PHE A 246 -1.30 36.06 8.36
C PHE A 246 -0.49 37.26 7.87
N TYR A 247 0.28 37.12 6.78
CA TYR A 247 1.04 38.21 6.16
C TYR A 247 0.57 38.57 4.75
N GLY A 248 -0.61 38.10 4.33
CA GLY A 248 -1.20 38.42 3.02
C GLY A 248 -1.40 39.92 2.75
N MET A 249 -1.36 40.76 3.79
CA MET A 249 -1.35 42.23 3.67
C MET A 249 0.04 42.80 3.32
N GLY A 250 1.13 42.10 3.67
CA GLY A 250 2.51 42.52 3.37
C GLY A 250 2.93 42.30 1.92
N THR A 251 2.14 41.53 1.16
CA THR A 251 2.28 41.34 -0.29
C THR A 251 1.29 42.22 -1.07
N TYR A 252 1.07 43.45 -0.59
CA TYR A 252 0.31 44.46 -1.32
C TYR A 252 1.03 44.79 -2.63
N ASP A 253 0.54 44.23 -3.73
CA ASP A 253 0.86 44.70 -5.07
C ASP A 253 -0.07 45.90 -5.36
N PRO A 254 0.46 47.07 -5.74
CA PRO A 254 -0.36 48.22 -6.09
C PRO A 254 -1.32 47.98 -7.27
N SER A 255 -1.23 46.83 -7.96
CA SER A 255 -2.18 46.36 -8.97
C SER A 255 -3.35 45.51 -8.44
N ASP A 256 -3.37 45.13 -7.16
CA ASP A 256 -4.47 44.33 -6.57
C ASP A 256 -5.76 45.17 -6.47
N SER A 257 -6.90 44.56 -6.85
CA SER A 257 -8.21 45.19 -6.68
C SER A 257 -8.58 45.29 -5.19
N GLU A 258 -9.46 46.23 -4.82
CA GLU A 258 -9.99 46.35 -3.45
C GLU A 258 -10.60 45.03 -2.94
N GLU A 259 -11.17 44.24 -3.85
CA GLU A 259 -11.74 42.93 -3.55
C GLU A 259 -10.65 41.90 -3.19
N ASP A 260 -9.48 41.96 -3.82
CA ASP A 260 -8.36 41.05 -3.55
C ASP A 260 -7.66 41.40 -2.25
N VAL A 261 -7.55 42.70 -1.93
CA VAL A 261 -7.07 43.16 -0.62
C VAL A 261 -8.02 42.69 0.48
N HIS A 262 -9.34 42.79 0.29
CA HIS A 262 -10.33 42.28 1.25
C HIS A 262 -10.17 40.77 1.50
N LYS A 263 -9.92 39.98 0.44
CA LYS A 263 -9.73 38.52 0.53
C LYS A 263 -8.45 38.11 1.25
N LYS A 264 -7.44 39.00 1.34
CA LYS A 264 -6.14 38.75 2.00
C LYS A 264 -6.02 39.40 3.39
N THR A 265 -6.95 40.28 3.76
CA THR A 265 -6.86 41.07 4.99
C THR A 265 -7.25 40.26 6.23
N LEU A 266 -6.44 40.31 7.27
CA LEU A 266 -6.77 39.73 8.58
C LEU A 266 -7.43 40.79 9.48
N TYR A 267 -8.73 40.68 9.69
CA TYR A 267 -9.50 41.67 10.47
C TYR A 267 -9.28 41.58 11.99
N TYR A 268 -9.16 40.37 12.52
CA TYR A 268 -9.12 40.10 13.96
C TYR A 268 -7.76 39.54 14.39
N SER A 269 -6.67 40.25 14.07
CA SER A 269 -5.30 39.73 14.19
C SER A 269 -4.95 39.20 15.58
N ALA A 270 -5.28 39.91 16.67
CA ALA A 270 -4.90 39.50 18.02
C ALA A 270 -5.49 38.14 18.43
N ILE A 271 -6.79 37.93 18.21
CA ILE A 271 -7.46 36.66 18.54
C ILE A 271 -7.08 35.57 17.56
N SER A 272 -6.91 35.89 16.27
CA SER A 272 -6.47 34.93 15.25
C SER A 272 -5.08 34.37 15.55
N TYR A 273 -4.10 35.21 15.91
CA TYR A 273 -2.79 34.73 16.36
C TYR A 273 -2.89 33.88 17.63
N THR A 274 -3.72 34.28 18.59
CA THR A 274 -3.89 33.54 19.85
C THR A 274 -4.47 32.15 19.61
N VAL A 275 -5.57 32.06 18.86
CA VAL A 275 -6.21 30.78 18.51
C VAL A 275 -5.26 29.92 17.67
N PHE A 276 -4.48 30.53 16.77
CA PHE A 276 -3.50 29.82 15.96
C PHE A 276 -2.36 29.23 16.79
N VAL A 277 -1.81 29.96 17.77
CA VAL A 277 -0.77 29.43 18.67
C VAL A 277 -1.31 28.27 19.51
N VAL A 278 -2.53 28.40 20.05
CA VAL A 278 -3.18 27.29 20.78
C VAL A 278 -3.38 26.08 19.88
N PHE A 279 -3.81 26.31 18.63
CA PHE A 279 -3.95 25.27 17.62
C PHE A 279 -2.61 24.57 17.32
N LEU A 280 -1.49 25.30 17.18
CA LEU A 280 -0.18 24.70 16.96
C LEU A 280 0.23 23.78 18.12
N VAL A 281 0.04 24.22 19.36
CA VAL A 281 0.38 23.39 20.53
C VAL A 281 -0.47 22.12 20.55
N ILE A 282 -1.79 22.26 20.41
CA ILE A 282 -2.71 21.12 20.55
C ILE A 282 -2.62 20.19 19.33
N MET A 283 -2.80 20.71 18.12
CA MET A 283 -2.94 19.88 16.93
C MET A 283 -1.61 19.49 16.32
N ALA A 284 -0.70 20.45 16.14
CA ALA A 284 0.56 20.18 15.45
C ALA A 284 1.55 19.41 16.34
N ILE A 285 1.60 19.72 17.64
CA ILE A 285 2.56 19.11 18.56
C ILE A 285 1.92 17.95 19.30
N LEU A 286 0.88 18.18 20.11
CA LEU A 286 0.34 17.12 20.98
C LEU A 286 -0.31 15.99 20.18
N VAL A 287 -1.21 16.32 19.25
CA VAL A 287 -1.94 15.29 18.49
C VAL A 287 -1.02 14.54 17.52
N THR A 288 -0.17 15.23 16.74
CA THR A 288 0.78 14.55 15.85
C THR A 288 1.74 13.63 16.61
N ASN A 289 2.28 14.07 17.76
CA ASN A 289 3.17 13.21 18.55
C ASN A 289 2.43 12.01 19.16
N LEU A 290 1.16 12.17 19.54
CA LEU A 290 0.34 11.06 20.01
C LEU A 290 0.05 10.06 18.89
N LEU A 291 -0.27 10.53 17.69
CA LEU A 291 -0.52 9.69 16.51
C LEU A 291 0.73 8.88 16.12
N VAL A 292 1.90 9.52 16.13
CA VAL A 292 3.18 8.85 15.90
C VAL A 292 3.47 7.84 17.02
N GLY A 293 3.21 8.19 18.28
CA GLY A 293 3.37 7.29 19.42
C GLY A 293 2.55 6.01 19.31
N LEU A 294 1.25 6.14 18.99
CA LEU A 294 0.35 5.00 18.77
C LEU A 294 0.82 4.12 17.60
N ALA A 295 1.20 4.75 16.49
CA ALA A 295 1.70 4.01 15.33
C ALA A 295 2.97 3.21 15.64
N VAL A 296 3.90 3.78 16.43
CA VAL A 296 5.13 3.10 16.83
C VAL A 296 4.86 1.89 17.71
N ASP A 297 3.92 2.00 18.66
CA ASP A 297 3.58 0.89 19.56
C ASP A 297 2.84 -0.23 18.81
N ASP A 298 1.96 0.10 17.87
CA ASP A 298 1.32 -0.87 16.99
C ASP A 298 2.33 -1.61 16.10
N ILE A 299 3.29 -0.89 15.51
CA ILE A 299 4.35 -1.49 14.69
C ILE A 299 5.13 -2.53 15.50
N LYS A 300 5.50 -2.21 16.75
CA LYS A 300 6.21 -3.16 17.63
C LYS A 300 5.36 -4.40 17.90
N ALA A 301 4.09 -4.22 18.27
CA ALA A 301 3.18 -5.33 18.55
C ALA A 301 3.00 -6.26 17.34
N VAL A 302 2.90 -5.70 16.12
CA VAL A 302 2.81 -6.51 14.90
C VAL A 302 4.15 -7.17 14.54
N GLN A 303 5.28 -6.52 14.80
CA GLN A 303 6.61 -7.11 14.58
C GLN A 303 6.87 -8.33 15.48
N GLU A 304 6.49 -8.28 16.75
CA GLU A 304 6.62 -9.42 17.67
C GLU A 304 5.86 -10.66 17.19
N GLN A 305 4.74 -10.45 16.48
CA GLN A 305 3.92 -11.52 15.91
C GLN A 305 4.19 -11.79 14.42
N ALA A 306 5.18 -11.11 13.81
CA ALA A 306 5.37 -11.11 12.37
C ALA A 306 5.67 -12.51 11.81
N VAL A 307 6.39 -13.36 12.55
CA VAL A 307 6.70 -14.73 12.13
C VAL A 307 5.43 -15.57 12.00
N LEU A 308 4.57 -15.53 13.02
CA LEU A 308 3.28 -16.23 13.00
C LEU A 308 2.37 -15.65 11.90
N LYS A 309 2.27 -14.32 11.79
CA LYS A 309 1.48 -13.67 10.73
C LYS A 309 1.98 -14.05 9.33
N ARG A 310 3.30 -14.10 9.09
CA ARG A 310 3.89 -14.53 7.80
C ARG A 310 3.50 -15.95 7.46
N LEU A 311 3.54 -16.85 8.45
CA LEU A 311 3.21 -18.25 8.25
C LEU A 311 1.71 -18.48 8.04
N ALA A 312 0.88 -17.77 8.80
CA ALA A 312 -0.57 -17.74 8.61
C ALA A 312 -0.95 -17.21 7.22
N MET A 313 -0.30 -16.15 6.73
CA MET A 313 -0.51 -15.61 5.39
C MET A 313 -0.17 -16.63 4.30
N LYS A 314 0.94 -17.38 4.43
CA LYS A 314 1.29 -18.47 3.50
C LYS A 314 0.23 -19.56 3.47
N VAL A 315 -0.21 -20.01 4.65
CA VAL A 315 -1.27 -21.02 4.77
C VAL A 315 -2.56 -20.52 4.11
N LYS A 316 -2.96 -19.27 4.41
CA LYS A 316 -4.16 -18.67 3.83
C LYS A 316 -4.07 -18.57 2.31
N LEU A 317 -2.93 -18.13 1.77
CA LEU A 317 -2.69 -18.07 0.33
C LEU A 317 -2.85 -19.43 -0.35
N VAL A 318 -2.24 -20.49 0.20
CA VAL A 318 -2.34 -21.84 -0.37
C VAL A 318 -3.78 -22.34 -0.31
N LEU A 319 -4.48 -22.10 0.80
CA LEU A 319 -5.88 -22.50 0.98
C LEU A 319 -6.84 -21.72 0.06
N ASP A 320 -6.62 -20.41 -0.11
CA ASP A 320 -7.38 -19.56 -1.04
C ASP A 320 -7.26 -20.12 -2.47
N VAL A 321 -6.04 -20.41 -2.93
CA VAL A 321 -5.84 -20.99 -4.27
C VAL A 321 -6.45 -22.40 -4.37
N GLU A 322 -6.30 -23.23 -3.33
CA GLU A 322 -6.91 -24.57 -3.29
C GLU A 322 -8.45 -24.53 -3.34
N SER A 323 -9.08 -23.47 -2.81
CA SER A 323 -10.53 -23.27 -2.86
C SER A 323 -11.06 -22.91 -4.24
N ILE A 324 -10.24 -22.25 -5.07
CA ILE A 324 -10.60 -21.83 -6.44
C ILE A 324 -10.52 -23.02 -7.42
N ILE A 325 -9.70 -24.03 -7.12
CA ILE A 325 -9.47 -25.17 -8.01
C ILE A 325 -10.66 -26.15 -7.95
N PRO A 326 -11.27 -26.51 -9.11
CA PRO A 326 -12.34 -27.49 -9.15
C PRO A 326 -11.92 -28.85 -8.57
N GLN A 327 -12.85 -29.54 -7.90
CA GLN A 327 -12.58 -30.79 -7.18
C GLN A 327 -11.92 -31.87 -8.07
N TYR A 328 -12.23 -31.90 -9.37
CA TYR A 328 -11.63 -32.83 -10.33
C TYR A 328 -10.10 -32.68 -10.45
N PHE A 329 -9.59 -31.45 -10.55
CA PHE A 329 -8.15 -31.18 -10.61
C PHE A 329 -7.46 -31.43 -9.26
N ARG A 330 -8.21 -31.28 -8.16
CA ARG A 330 -7.70 -31.51 -6.81
C ARG A 330 -7.33 -32.99 -6.59
N HIS A 331 -8.17 -33.93 -7.04
CA HIS A 331 -7.93 -35.36 -6.86
C HIS A 331 -6.69 -35.88 -7.60
N GLY A 332 -6.40 -35.37 -8.80
CA GLY A 332 -5.17 -35.73 -9.54
C GLY A 332 -3.88 -35.14 -8.94
N CYS A 333 -3.99 -34.11 -8.10
CA CYS A 333 -2.84 -33.39 -7.57
C CYS A 333 -2.41 -33.84 -6.16
N VAL A 334 -3.16 -34.72 -5.48
CA VAL A 334 -2.81 -35.21 -4.14
C VAL A 334 -1.64 -36.21 -4.22
N ALA A 335 -0.46 -35.79 -3.77
CA ALA A 335 0.66 -36.70 -3.49
C ALA A 335 0.67 -37.01 -1.99
N LYS A 336 0.76 -38.31 -1.64
CA LYS A 336 0.79 -38.76 -0.23
C LYS A 336 2.19 -38.75 0.39
N SER A 337 3.23 -38.77 -0.44
CA SER A 337 4.63 -38.79 -0.02
C SER A 337 5.49 -38.12 -1.08
N GLU A 338 6.51 -37.39 -0.64
CA GLU A 338 7.53 -36.77 -1.48
C GLU A 338 8.91 -37.10 -0.90
N THR A 339 9.84 -37.49 -1.76
CA THR A 339 11.19 -37.88 -1.33
C THR A 339 12.16 -36.74 -1.61
N PHE A 340 12.61 -36.05 -0.56
CA PHE A 340 13.63 -35.01 -0.67
C PHE A 340 15.03 -35.64 -0.80
N LYS A 341 15.79 -35.26 -1.83
CA LYS A 341 17.17 -35.71 -2.04
C LYS A 341 18.14 -34.54 -1.81
N PRO A 342 18.87 -34.50 -0.68
CA PRO A 342 19.67 -33.34 -0.29
C PRO A 342 20.93 -33.06 -1.13
N ASN A 343 21.39 -33.99 -1.99
CA ASN A 343 22.68 -33.90 -2.69
C ASN A 343 22.60 -33.83 -4.23
N THR A 344 21.47 -33.42 -4.81
CA THR A 344 21.41 -33.19 -6.27
C THR A 344 21.93 -31.79 -6.62
N ASN A 345 23.06 -31.74 -7.32
CA ASN A 345 23.69 -30.53 -7.84
C ASN A 345 22.79 -29.87 -8.92
N PRO A 346 22.21 -28.68 -8.70
CA PRO A 346 21.40 -28.02 -9.72
C PRO A 346 22.34 -27.31 -10.71
N GLN A 347 22.54 -27.93 -11.88
CA GLN A 347 23.34 -27.34 -12.97
C GLN A 347 22.67 -26.16 -13.69
N HIS A 348 21.52 -25.67 -13.22
CA HIS A 348 20.85 -24.48 -13.73
C HIS A 348 20.41 -23.59 -12.56
N HIS A 349 21.16 -22.53 -12.32
CA HIS A 349 20.81 -21.47 -11.37
C HIS A 349 19.75 -20.58 -12.04
N ASP A 350 18.48 -20.97 -11.95
CA ASP A 350 17.37 -20.17 -12.47
C ASP A 350 17.11 -18.99 -11.52
N MET A 351 17.49 -17.77 -11.92
CA MET A 351 17.21 -16.55 -11.14
C MET A 351 15.71 -16.35 -10.84
N ILE A 352 14.82 -16.91 -11.68
CA ILE A 352 13.37 -16.88 -11.47
C ILE A 352 12.96 -17.78 -10.29
N LYS A 353 13.72 -18.86 -10.04
CA LYS A 353 13.53 -19.71 -8.87
C LYS A 353 13.88 -18.96 -7.59
N ASP A 354 14.96 -18.17 -7.54
CA ASP A 354 15.32 -17.40 -6.34
C ASP A 354 14.33 -16.26 -6.02
N PHE A 355 13.66 -15.69 -7.03
CA PHE A 355 12.62 -14.68 -6.80
C PHE A 355 11.27 -15.31 -6.35
N ALA A 356 11.04 -16.59 -6.65
CA ALA A 356 9.75 -17.28 -6.43
C ALA A 356 9.77 -18.40 -5.37
N GLU A 357 10.93 -18.99 -5.09
CA GLU A 357 11.20 -19.95 -4.02
C GLU A 357 11.99 -19.21 -2.93
N GLU A 358 11.28 -18.75 -1.91
CA GLU A 358 11.89 -18.30 -0.66
C GLU A 358 12.80 -19.40 -0.09
N SER A 359 14.11 -19.19 -0.20
CA SER A 359 15.16 -19.86 0.57
C SER A 359 15.09 -19.56 2.08
N ASP A 360 14.18 -18.68 2.51
CA ASP A 360 13.94 -18.31 3.91
C ASP A 360 13.24 -19.39 4.75
N LEU A 361 12.78 -20.50 4.14
CA LEU A 361 11.98 -21.52 4.82
C LEU A 361 12.79 -22.68 5.39
N SER A 362 14.09 -22.52 5.65
CA SER A 362 14.79 -23.50 6.49
C SER A 362 14.13 -23.47 7.87
N SER A 363 13.64 -24.61 8.34
CA SER A 363 13.07 -24.74 9.69
C SER A 363 14.02 -24.22 10.77
N GLY A 364 15.34 -24.21 10.50
CA GLY A 364 16.35 -23.57 11.34
C GLY A 364 16.24 -22.04 11.39
N THR A 365 16.05 -21.37 10.26
CA THR A 365 15.88 -19.90 10.19
C THR A 365 14.59 -19.45 10.90
N ILE A 366 13.51 -20.23 10.74
CA ILE A 366 12.23 -19.96 11.40
C ILE A 366 12.30 -20.26 12.90
N ALA A 367 12.96 -21.36 13.32
CA ALA A 367 13.18 -21.68 14.73
C ALA A 367 14.09 -20.65 15.44
N ASN A 368 15.09 -20.12 14.72
CA ASN A 368 15.98 -19.06 15.21
C ASN A 368 15.24 -17.71 15.29
N ALA A 369 14.36 -17.39 14.33
CA ALA A 369 13.52 -16.19 14.37
C ALA A 369 12.42 -16.25 15.45
N LEU A 370 11.93 -17.44 15.80
CA LEU A 370 10.93 -17.66 16.87
C LEU A 370 11.52 -17.59 18.29
N ASN A 371 12.83 -17.75 18.44
CA ASN A 371 13.53 -17.62 19.72
C ASN A 371 14.77 -16.72 19.57
N PRO A 372 14.58 -15.39 19.44
CA PRO A 372 15.70 -14.45 19.26
C PRO A 372 16.72 -14.55 20.40
N GLN A 373 16.27 -14.73 21.65
CA GLN A 373 17.14 -14.96 22.82
C GLN A 373 18.03 -16.20 22.69
N LYS A 374 17.57 -17.25 21.99
CA LYS A 374 18.37 -18.48 21.79
C LYS A 374 19.45 -18.27 20.72
N SER A 375 19.16 -17.45 19.71
CA SER A 375 20.13 -17.01 18.70
C SER A 375 21.17 -16.04 19.29
N GLU A 376 20.74 -15.08 20.10
CA GLU A 376 21.66 -14.18 20.82
C GLU A 376 22.55 -14.96 21.80
N MET A 377 21.99 -15.94 22.52
CA MET A 377 22.76 -16.79 23.42
C MET A 377 23.73 -17.72 22.67
N GLN A 378 23.39 -18.19 21.47
CA GLN A 378 24.32 -18.90 20.59
C GLN A 378 25.43 -17.97 20.08
N GLN A 379 25.10 -16.75 19.66
CA GLN A 379 26.10 -15.75 19.29
C GLN A 379 27.02 -15.42 20.47
N LEU A 380 26.47 -15.32 21.68
CA LEU A 380 27.24 -15.09 22.91
C LEU A 380 28.14 -16.30 23.23
N GLN A 381 27.64 -17.53 23.06
CA GLN A 381 28.42 -18.76 23.23
C GLN A 381 29.58 -18.85 22.22
N ASP A 382 29.32 -18.56 20.94
CA ASP A 382 30.35 -18.50 19.90
C ASP A 382 31.39 -17.40 20.21
N HIS A 383 30.95 -16.26 20.76
CA HIS A 383 31.85 -15.19 21.19
C HIS A 383 32.73 -15.63 22.38
N ILE A 384 32.14 -16.33 23.36
CA ILE A 384 32.85 -16.89 24.51
C ILE A 384 33.86 -17.96 24.07
N GLU A 385 33.51 -18.81 23.10
CA GLU A 385 34.42 -19.83 22.55
C GLU A 385 35.58 -19.20 21.77
N ARG A 386 35.33 -18.16 20.97
CA ARG A 386 36.41 -17.39 20.32
C ARG A 386 37.34 -16.75 21.33
N LEU A 387 36.80 -16.07 22.35
CA LEU A 387 37.62 -15.46 23.41
C LEU A 387 38.42 -16.51 24.18
N ARG A 388 37.86 -17.71 24.42
CA ARG A 388 38.56 -18.84 25.04
C ARG A 388 39.69 -19.37 24.14
N SER A 389 39.47 -19.42 22.82
CA SER A 389 40.49 -19.79 21.84
C SER A 389 41.66 -18.80 21.86
N GLU A 390 41.34 -17.50 21.74
CA GLU A 390 42.35 -16.42 21.74
C GLU A 390 43.15 -16.37 23.04
N THR A 391 42.51 -16.56 24.19
CA THR A 391 43.21 -16.61 25.49
C THR A 391 44.11 -17.84 25.63
N ASN A 392 43.71 -18.99 25.08
CA ASN A 392 44.57 -20.18 25.06
C ASN A 392 45.79 -19.98 24.14
N GLU A 393 45.61 -19.28 23.02
CA GLU A 393 46.68 -18.95 22.08
C GLU A 393 47.65 -17.92 22.69
N LEU A 394 47.14 -16.88 23.36
CA LEU A 394 47.95 -15.94 24.13
C LEU A 394 48.74 -16.64 25.23
N LYS A 395 48.12 -17.61 25.93
CA LYS A 395 48.79 -18.39 26.98
C LYS A 395 49.89 -19.29 26.42
N SER A 396 49.69 -19.88 25.23
CA SER A 396 50.73 -20.67 24.57
C SER A 396 51.88 -19.79 24.07
N MET A 397 51.59 -18.60 23.52
CA MET A 397 52.62 -17.62 23.16
C MET A 397 53.41 -17.12 24.38
N PHE A 398 52.73 -16.81 25.49
CA PHE A 398 53.39 -16.35 26.71
C PHE A 398 54.28 -17.44 27.30
N LYS A 399 53.83 -18.70 27.28
CA LYS A 399 54.64 -19.85 27.68
C LYS A 399 55.88 -20.00 26.79
N ALA A 400 55.71 -19.90 25.47
CA ALA A 400 56.83 -19.92 24.52
C ALA A 400 57.80 -18.73 24.71
N PHE A 401 57.32 -17.58 25.20
CA PHE A 401 58.16 -16.43 25.54
C PHE A 401 58.94 -16.64 26.85
N CYS A 402 58.30 -17.21 27.88
CA CYS A 402 58.95 -17.55 29.15
C CYS A 402 59.96 -18.70 29.02
N ASP A 403 59.71 -19.65 28.12
CA ASP A 403 60.59 -20.79 27.84
C ASP A 403 61.78 -20.41 26.93
N ARG A 404 61.91 -19.14 26.51
CA ARG A 404 63.16 -18.67 25.89
C ARG A 404 64.26 -18.59 26.97
N PRO A 405 65.36 -19.37 26.84
CA PRO A 405 66.47 -19.26 27.78
C PRO A 405 67.06 -17.85 27.72
N LYS A 406 67.27 -17.25 28.90
CA LYS A 406 68.08 -16.04 29.05
C LYS A 406 69.45 -16.35 28.44
N LEU A 407 69.84 -15.63 27.38
CA LEU A 407 71.24 -15.58 26.97
C LEU A 407 72.02 -14.89 28.09
N ASP A 408 72.51 -15.69 29.04
CA ASP A 408 73.62 -15.28 29.89
C ASP A 408 74.85 -15.19 28.99
N GLY A 409 75.28 -13.95 28.73
CA GLY A 409 76.56 -13.66 28.12
C GLY A 409 77.68 -14.14 29.05
N ALA A 410 78.28 -15.28 28.71
CA ALA A 410 79.59 -15.67 29.19
C ALA A 410 80.63 -14.81 28.46
N ILE A 411 81.18 -13.85 29.20
CA ILE A 411 82.48 -13.24 28.95
C ILE A 411 83.52 -14.28 29.41
N ASP A 412 84.30 -14.86 28.51
CA ASP A 412 85.76 -15.02 28.62
C ASP A 412 86.34 -16.00 27.56
N GLN A 413 87.37 -15.49 26.88
CA GLN A 413 88.38 -16.10 25.99
C GLN A 413 88.00 -16.55 24.57
#